data_AF-A0A257XTH8-F1
#
_entry.id   AF-A0A257XTH8-F1
#
_cell.length_a   1.000
_cell.length_b   1.000
_cell.length_c   1.000
_cell.angle_alpha   90.00
_cell.angle_beta   90.00
_cell.angle_gamma   90.00
#
_symmetry.space_group_name_H-M   'P 1'
#
loop_
_entity.id
_entity.type
_entity.pdbx_description
1 polymer ?
#
loop_
_entity_poly.entity_id
_entity_poly.type
_entity_poly.pdbx_seq_one_letter_code
_entity_poly.pdbx_strand_id
1 'polypeptide(L)'
;MTHYDPIDASARAHLERLTPWRRRLVFFLRAVALFLLAEGVYHWAIICGIGDGATNSFESLPPSVQAAIIWAAIIDPIAGVGLWLGAGWAVVLWLLATLSQVILGAWAPAGMGRLLILTLFEL
;
A
#
# COMPACT_ATOMS: atom_id res chain seq x y z
N MET A 1 -23.82 -27.40 34.63
CA MET A 1 -24.00 -25.93 34.53
C MET A 1 -22.82 -25.39 33.77
N THR A 2 -23.04 -24.89 32.55
CA THR A 2 -21.98 -24.22 31.76
C THR A 2 -21.51 -22.98 32.52
N HIS A 3 -20.21 -22.92 32.80
CA HIS A 3 -19.56 -21.80 33.47
C HIS A 3 -19.81 -20.52 32.66
N TYR A 4 -20.66 -19.64 33.17
CA TYR A 4 -20.93 -18.32 32.58
C TYR A 4 -19.84 -17.38 33.05
N ASP A 5 -18.87 -17.08 32.19
CA ASP A 5 -17.87 -16.05 32.47
C ASP A 5 -18.42 -14.69 31.98
N PRO A 6 -18.63 -13.70 32.88
CA PRO A 6 -19.07 -12.37 32.48
C PRO A 6 -18.11 -11.67 31.51
N ILE A 7 -16.83 -12.08 31.46
CA ILE A 7 -15.84 -11.53 30.52
C ILE A 7 -16.24 -11.84 29.07
N ASP A 8 -16.70 -13.07 28.78
CA ASP A 8 -17.09 -13.48 27.44
C ASP A 8 -18.33 -12.73 26.94
N ALA A 9 -19.26 -12.41 27.85
CA ALA A 9 -20.46 -11.63 27.53
C ALA A 9 -20.11 -10.20 27.09
N SER A 10 -19.15 -9.56 27.78
CA SER A 10 -18.68 -8.22 27.42
C SER A 10 -17.90 -8.18 26.11
N ALA A 11 -17.06 -9.18 25.85
CA ALA A 11 -16.29 -9.31 24.61
C ALA A 11 -17.23 -9.51 23.39
N ARG A 12 -18.23 -10.40 23.53
CA ARG A 12 -19.26 -10.61 22.50
C ARG A 12 -20.10 -9.35 22.26
N ALA A 13 -20.52 -8.67 23.32
CA ALA A 13 -21.26 -7.41 23.20
C ALA A 13 -20.42 -6.30 22.53
N HIS A 14 -19.11 -6.26 22.74
CA HIS A 14 -18.22 -5.33 22.04
C HIS A 14 -18.11 -5.63 20.54
N LEU A 15 -18.04 -6.92 20.17
CA LEU A 15 -18.02 -7.37 18.78
C LEU A 15 -19.34 -7.10 18.06
N GLU A 16 -20.47 -7.26 18.76
CA GLU A 16 -21.82 -6.97 18.23
C GLU A 16 -22.08 -5.47 18.02
N ARG A 17 -21.43 -4.59 18.81
CA ARG A 17 -21.54 -3.12 18.69
C ARG A 17 -20.68 -2.52 17.57
N LEU A 18 -19.84 -3.30 16.91
CA LEU A 18 -19.11 -2.82 15.73
C LEU A 18 -20.09 -2.66 14.57
N THR A 19 -20.44 -1.41 14.28
CA THR A 19 -21.31 -1.07 13.13
C THR A 19 -20.82 -1.80 11.89
N PRO A 20 -21.73 -2.39 11.07
CA PRO A 20 -21.36 -3.13 9.85
C PRO A 20 -20.40 -2.34 8.95
N TRP A 21 -20.54 -1.02 8.95
CA TRP A 21 -19.65 -0.06 8.30
C TRP A 21 -18.21 -0.09 8.82
N ARG A 22 -17.99 -0.03 10.14
CA ARG A 22 -16.65 -0.05 10.74
C ARG A 22 -15.91 -1.35 10.39
N ARG A 23 -16.63 -2.47 10.31
CA ARG A 23 -16.08 -3.75 9.90
C ARG A 23 -15.60 -3.74 8.45
N ARG A 24 -16.44 -3.25 7.52
CA ARG A 24 -16.06 -3.11 6.09
C ARG A 24 -14.85 -2.18 5.92
N LEU A 25 -14.83 -1.07 6.65
CA LEU A 25 -13.72 -0.12 6.64
C LEU A 25 -12.40 -0.78 7.06
N VAL A 26 -12.40 -1.58 8.13
CA VAL A 26 -11.18 -2.29 8.58
C VAL A 26 -10.69 -3.31 7.54
N PHE A 27 -11.61 -4.05 6.91
CA PHE A 27 -11.22 -4.99 5.84
C PHE A 27 -10.67 -4.26 4.61
N PHE A 28 -11.29 -3.14 4.23
CA PHE A 28 -10.81 -2.29 3.15
C PHE A 28 -9.39 -1.76 3.44
N LEU A 29 -9.17 -1.17 4.62
CA LEU A 29 -7.86 -0.66 5.03
C LEU A 29 -6.79 -1.75 5.06
N ARG A 30 -7.14 -2.98 5.49
CA ARG A 30 -6.22 -4.12 5.46
C ARG A 30 -5.89 -4.59 4.06
N ALA A 31 -6.85 -4.57 3.13
CA ALA A 31 -6.58 -4.91 1.73
C ALA A 31 -5.61 -3.90 1.10
N VAL A 32 -5.85 -2.60 1.30
CA VAL A 32 -4.95 -1.52 0.83
C VAL A 32 -3.56 -1.65 1.47
N ALA A 33 -3.49 -1.94 2.76
CA ALA A 33 -2.22 -2.14 3.45
C ALA A 33 -1.40 -3.30 2.85
N LEU A 34 -2.04 -4.44 2.54
CA LEU A 34 -1.36 -5.57 1.91
C LEU A 34 -0.89 -5.24 0.49
N PHE A 35 -1.68 -4.47 -0.26
CA PHE A 35 -1.31 -4.03 -1.60
C PHE A 35 -0.05 -3.16 -1.58
N LEU A 36 0.00 -2.16 -0.71
CA LEU A 36 1.17 -1.28 -0.54
C LEU A 36 2.41 -2.03 -0.07
N LEU A 37 2.23 -3.01 0.82
CA LEU A 37 3.33 -3.88 1.23
C LEU A 37 3.84 -4.71 0.05
N ALA A 38 2.96 -5.20 -0.83
CA ALA A 38 3.35 -5.95 -2.02
C ALA A 38 4.08 -5.07 -3.05
N GLU A 39 3.60 -3.85 -3.30
CA GLU A 39 4.31 -2.88 -4.15
C GLU A 39 5.68 -2.52 -3.59
N GLY A 40 5.77 -2.27 -2.28
CA GLY A 40 7.05 -2.01 -1.62
C GLY A 40 8.03 -3.18 -1.80
N VAL A 41 7.56 -4.41 -1.62
CA VAL A 41 8.37 -5.62 -1.87
C VAL A 41 8.79 -5.72 -3.34
N TYR A 42 7.92 -5.35 -4.28
CA TYR A 42 8.26 -5.32 -5.70
C TYR A 42 9.35 -4.30 -6.02
N HIS A 43 9.26 -3.07 -5.49
CA HIS A 43 10.30 -2.06 -5.64
C HIS A 43 11.63 -2.52 -5.00
N TRP A 44 11.58 -3.19 -3.84
CA TRP A 44 12.76 -3.83 -3.25
C TRP A 44 13.34 -4.95 -4.14
N ALA A 45 12.49 -5.75 -4.78
CA ALA A 45 12.96 -6.77 -5.72
C ALA A 45 13.72 -6.16 -6.90
N ILE A 46 13.26 -5.02 -7.42
CA ILE A 46 13.97 -4.26 -8.46
C ILE A 46 15.33 -3.76 -7.94
N ILE A 47 15.37 -3.16 -6.75
CA ILE A 47 16.63 -2.66 -6.15
C ILE A 47 17.62 -3.80 -5.91
N CYS A 48 17.14 -4.96 -5.46
CA CYS A 48 17.96 -6.15 -5.25
C CYS A 48 18.35 -6.87 -6.54
N GLY A 49 17.85 -6.43 -7.70
CA GLY A 49 18.11 -7.05 -9.00
C GLY A 49 17.49 -8.45 -9.18
N ILE A 50 16.44 -8.77 -8.42
CA ILE A 50 15.73 -10.05 -8.51
C ILE A 50 14.92 -10.05 -9.80
N GLY A 51 15.37 -10.80 -10.81
CA GLY A 51 14.72 -10.89 -12.13
C GLY A 51 15.37 -10.02 -13.21
N ASP A 52 16.49 -9.37 -12.92
CA ASP A 52 17.24 -8.61 -13.91
C ASP A 52 17.90 -9.53 -14.94
N GLY A 53 17.43 -9.42 -16.20
CA GLY A 53 18.21 -9.84 -17.36
C GLY A 53 19.33 -8.83 -17.65
N ALA A 54 20.37 -9.26 -18.35
CA ALA A 54 21.66 -8.57 -18.55
C ALA A 54 21.64 -7.10 -19.05
N THR A 55 20.47 -6.51 -19.34
CA THR A 55 20.34 -5.16 -19.91
C THR A 55 19.30 -4.27 -19.22
N ASN A 56 18.62 -4.72 -18.17
CA ASN A 56 17.54 -3.94 -17.53
C ASN A 56 17.76 -3.74 -16.03
N SER A 57 19.02 -3.79 -15.59
CA SER A 57 19.35 -3.67 -14.18
C SER A 57 19.02 -2.31 -13.60
N PHE A 58 18.69 -2.26 -12.32
CA PHE A 58 18.43 -1.00 -11.61
C PHE A 58 19.52 0.05 -11.86
N GLU A 59 20.79 -0.37 -11.87
CA GLU A 59 21.95 0.48 -12.13
C GLU A 59 21.99 1.08 -13.54
N SER A 60 21.33 0.44 -14.52
CA SER A 60 21.24 0.92 -15.90
C SER A 60 20.15 2.00 -16.11
N LEU A 61 19.28 2.21 -15.12
CA LEU A 61 18.23 3.21 -15.18
C LEU A 61 18.79 4.64 -15.01
N PRO A 62 18.15 5.66 -15.59
CA PRO A 62 18.52 7.05 -15.33
C PRO A 62 18.46 7.39 -13.83
N PRO A 63 19.33 8.28 -13.31
CA PRO A 63 19.37 8.64 -11.90
C PRO A 63 18.04 9.16 -11.33
N SER A 64 17.25 9.87 -12.16
CA SER A 64 15.92 10.34 -11.78
C SER A 64 14.93 9.22 -11.53
N VAL A 65 15.00 8.14 -12.32
CA VAL A 65 14.13 6.95 -12.18
C VAL A 65 14.56 6.10 -10.99
N GLN A 66 15.87 5.94 -10.77
CA GLN A 66 16.40 5.27 -9.58
C GLN A 66 15.92 5.94 -8.30
N ALA A 67 16.00 7.28 -8.24
CA ALA A 67 15.53 8.04 -7.08
C ALA A 67 14.02 7.84 -6.83
N ALA A 68 13.20 7.77 -7.88
CA ALA A 68 11.76 7.51 -7.75
C ALA A 68 11.48 6.10 -7.20
N ILE A 69 12.20 5.08 -7.67
CA ILE A 69 12.07 3.69 -7.20
C ILE A 69 12.50 3.58 -5.73
N ILE A 70 13.62 4.20 -5.33
CA ILE A 70 14.08 4.21 -3.94
C ILE A 70 13.05 4.89 -3.04
N TRP A 71 12.50 6.02 -3.49
CA TRP A 71 11.47 6.73 -2.73
C TRP A 71 10.22 5.87 -2.53
N ALA A 72 9.72 5.24 -3.59
CA ALA A 72 8.56 4.34 -3.51
C ALA A 72 8.84 3.12 -2.60
N ALA A 73 10.02 2.50 -2.73
CA ALA A 73 10.45 1.37 -1.90
C ALA A 73 10.48 1.66 -0.39
N ILE A 74 10.54 2.94 0.00
CA ILE A 74 10.50 3.37 1.40
C ILE A 74 9.07 3.76 1.81
N ILE A 75 8.39 4.54 0.98
CA ILE A 75 7.08 5.12 1.33
C ILE A 75 5.96 4.06 1.32
N ASP A 76 5.93 3.16 0.33
CA ASP A 76 4.84 2.20 0.19
C ASP A 76 4.78 1.23 1.38
N PRO A 77 5.90 0.64 1.87
CA PRO A 77 5.87 -0.16 3.09
C PRO A 77 5.45 0.61 4.33
N ILE A 78 5.91 1.86 4.49
CA ILE A 78 5.56 2.68 5.67
C ILE A 78 4.06 2.98 5.68
N ALA A 79 3.50 3.33 4.53
CA ALA A 79 2.06 3.55 4.37
C ALA A 79 1.28 2.25 4.63
N GLY A 80 1.74 1.12 4.07
CA GLY A 80 1.14 -0.20 4.28
C GLY A 80 1.12 -0.61 5.75
N VAL A 81 2.25 -0.51 6.46
CA VAL A 81 2.33 -0.79 7.91
C VAL A 81 1.43 0.17 8.70
N GLY A 82 1.44 1.46 8.37
CA GLY A 82 0.61 2.45 9.04
C GLY A 82 -0.90 2.16 8.91
N LEU A 83 -1.34 1.78 7.71
CA LEU A 83 -2.73 1.40 7.44
C LEU A 83 -3.09 0.06 8.10
N TRP A 84 -2.15 -0.89 8.15
CA TRP A 84 -2.34 -2.17 8.83
C TRP A 84 -2.56 -1.99 10.35
N LEU A 85 -1.81 -1.08 10.96
CA LEU A 85 -1.93 -0.73 12.38
C LEU A 85 -3.13 0.20 12.67
N GLY A 86 -3.82 0.68 11.63
CA GLY A 86 -4.94 1.62 11.78
C GLY A 86 -4.51 2.99 12.29
N ALA A 87 -3.26 3.37 12.02
CA ALA A 87 -2.69 4.62 12.53
C ALA A 87 -3.21 5.81 11.71
N GLY A 88 -3.77 6.82 12.39
CA GLY A 88 -4.46 7.95 11.72
C GLY A 88 -3.57 8.79 10.77
N TRP A 89 -2.26 8.73 10.93
CA TRP A 89 -1.27 9.39 10.08
C TRP A 89 -1.00 8.67 8.75
N ALA A 90 -1.38 7.40 8.62
CA ALA A 90 -1.13 6.60 7.42
C ALA A 90 -2.00 6.99 6.21
N VAL A 91 -3.20 7.51 6.46
CA VAL A 91 -4.08 8.05 5.41
C VAL A 91 -3.44 9.26 4.73
N VAL A 92 -2.71 10.08 5.49
CA VAL A 92 -2.01 11.25 4.96
C VAL A 92 -0.85 10.82 4.05
N LEU A 93 -0.10 9.78 4.44
CA LEU A 93 0.98 9.23 3.62
C LEU A 93 0.44 8.58 2.34
N TRP A 94 -0.68 7.87 2.42
CA TRP A 94 -1.36 7.34 1.23
C TRP A 94 -1.79 8.45 0.28
N LEU A 95 -2.43 9.51 0.80
CA LEU A 95 -2.85 10.66 -0.01
C LEU A 95 -1.67 11.39 -0.64
N LEU A 96 -0.54 11.52 0.07
CA LEU A 96 0.68 12.13 -0.48
C LEU A 96 1.28 11.27 -1.60
N ALA A 97 1.26 9.95 -1.46
CA ALA A 97 1.73 9.01 -2.49
C ALA A 97 0.82 9.00 -3.74
N THR A 98 -0.50 8.94 -3.57
CA THR A 98 -1.43 9.02 -4.71
C THR A 98 -1.36 10.39 -5.38
N LEU A 99 -1.25 11.47 -4.59
CA LEU A 99 -1.13 12.82 -5.14
C LEU A 99 0.19 12.99 -5.92
N SER A 100 1.31 12.44 -5.42
CA SER A 100 2.59 12.50 -6.14
C SER A 100 2.54 11.69 -7.44
N GLN A 101 1.93 10.51 -7.44
CA GLN A 101 1.72 9.69 -8.64
C GLN A 101 0.82 10.38 -9.67
N VAL A 102 -0.28 11.02 -9.25
CA VAL A 102 -1.18 11.78 -10.14
C VAL A 102 -0.45 12.97 -10.75
N ILE A 103 0.33 13.71 -9.96
CA ILE A 103 1.11 14.84 -10.46
C ILE A 103 2.17 14.36 -11.47
N LEU A 104 2.97 13.35 -11.11
CA LEU A 104 3.99 12.81 -12.00
C LEU A 104 3.40 12.23 -13.30
N GLY A 105 2.21 11.61 -13.23
CA GLY A 105 1.47 11.12 -14.39
C GLY A 105 0.93 12.25 -15.28
N ALA A 106 0.45 13.36 -14.69
CA ALA A 106 -0.04 14.52 -15.43
C ALA A 106 1.07 15.28 -16.16
N TRP A 107 2.31 15.21 -15.66
CA TRP A 107 3.48 15.87 -16.25
C TRP A 107 4.28 14.98 -17.24
N ALA A 108 3.91 13.71 -17.41
CA ALA A 108 4.59 12.80 -18.32
C ALA A 108 4.14 13.02 -19.79
N PRO A 109 5.06 13.23 -20.75
CA PRO A 109 4.74 13.21 -22.18
C PRO A 109 4.17 11.84 -22.56
N ALA A 110 3.24 11.81 -23.52
CA ALA A 110 2.32 10.73 -23.91
C ALA A 110 2.89 9.33 -24.28
N GLY A 111 4.13 9.01 -23.94
CA GLY A 111 4.83 7.78 -24.33
C GLY A 111 4.92 6.66 -23.27
N MET A 112 4.58 6.89 -21.99
CA MET A 112 4.82 5.89 -20.93
C MET A 112 3.54 5.19 -20.46
N GLY A 113 2.69 4.78 -21.40
CA GLY A 113 1.41 4.11 -21.13
C GLY A 113 1.49 2.72 -20.50
N ARG A 114 2.69 2.19 -20.23
CA ARG A 114 2.87 0.87 -19.59
C ARG A 114 2.69 0.90 -18.06
N LEU A 115 2.77 2.08 -17.45
CA LEU A 115 2.45 2.30 -16.04
C LEU A 115 0.95 2.61 -15.82
N LEU A 116 0.19 2.92 -16.89
CA LEU A 116 -1.25 3.21 -16.85
C LEU A 116 -2.13 1.95 -16.71
N ILE A 117 -1.62 0.76 -17.06
CA ILE A 117 -2.40 -0.48 -17.01
C ILE A 117 -2.64 -0.95 -15.56
N LEU A 118 -1.76 -0.58 -14.63
CA LEU A 118 -1.89 -0.92 -13.22
C LEU A 118 -2.84 0.03 -12.48
N THR A 119 -2.86 1.32 -12.82
CA THR A 119 -3.73 2.34 -12.18
C THR A 119 -5.20 2.23 -12.59
N LEU A 120 -5.49 1.80 -13.82
CA LEU A 120 -6.88 1.57 -14.27
C LEU A 120 -7.52 0.31 -13.67
N PHE A 121 -6.73 -0.64 -13.17
CA PHE A 121 -7.25 -1.81 -12.45
C PHE A 121 -7.66 -1.48 -11.00
N GLU A 122 -7.38 -0.26 -10.56
CA GLU A 122 -7.59 0.21 -9.18
C GLU A 122 -8.86 1.07 -9.02
N LEU A 123 -9.76 1.09 -10.03
CA LEU A 123 -11.11 1.68 -9.93
C LEU A 123 -12.19 0.60 -9.72
#